data_AF-F0RST7-F1
#
_entry.id   AF-F0RST7-F1
#
_cell.length_a   1.000
_cell.length_b   1.000
_cell.length_c   1.000
_cell.angle_alpha   90.00
_cell.angle_beta   90.00
_cell.angle_gamma   90.00
#
_symmetry.space_group_name_H-M   'P 1'
#
loop_
_entity.id
_entity.type
_entity.pdbx_description
1 polymer ?
#
loop_
_entity_poly.entity_id
_entity_poly.type
_entity_poly.pdbx_seq_one_letter_code
_entity_poly.pdbx_strand_id
1 'polypeptide(L)'
;MDENTPVLELAVDAKHNLSVYAYSYHMDMRLTISLENDDSVFSSVHIHPIYCPFTGKRVGKSSEDVESLIQGISLKGPNGKLLLSCCKLEGSHLVLYKGDQKASLTLSYDMITGKKHQ
;
A
#
# COMPACT_ATOMS: atom_id res chain seq x y z
N MET A 1 -13.04 -9.65 2.20
CA MET A 1 -12.80 -8.20 2.08
C MET A 1 -13.57 -7.75 0.86
N ASP A 2 -14.34 -6.68 0.96
CA ASP A 2 -14.91 -6.06 -0.24
C ASP A 2 -13.73 -5.45 -1.02
N GLU A 3 -13.54 -5.88 -2.26
CA GLU A 3 -12.42 -5.44 -3.11
C GLU A 3 -12.48 -3.92 -3.40
N ASN A 4 -13.62 -3.28 -3.13
CA ASN A 4 -13.83 -1.85 -3.34
C ASN A 4 -13.61 -1.02 -2.07
N THR A 5 -13.30 -1.63 -0.92
CA THR A 5 -13.02 -0.89 0.32
C THR A 5 -11.52 -0.83 0.58
N PRO A 6 -10.93 0.36 0.76
CA PRO A 6 -9.52 0.47 1.10
C PRO A 6 -9.25 -0.12 2.47
N VAL A 7 -8.13 -0.83 2.59
CA VAL A 7 -7.63 -1.38 3.87
C VAL A 7 -6.94 -0.32 4.72
N LEU A 8 -6.53 0.77 4.09
CA LEU A 8 -5.91 1.94 4.70
C LEU A 8 -6.18 3.15 3.80
N GLU A 9 -6.58 4.26 4.39
CA GLU A 9 -6.87 5.50 3.65
C GLU A 9 -6.39 6.72 4.44
N LEU A 10 -5.95 7.76 3.73
CA LEU A 10 -5.59 9.06 4.28
C LEU A 10 -6.02 10.19 3.33
N ALA A 11 -6.82 11.12 3.82
CA ALA A 11 -7.26 12.27 3.04
C ALA A 11 -6.10 13.23 2.71
N VAL A 12 -5.83 13.43 1.42
CA VAL A 12 -4.80 14.35 0.90
C VAL A 12 -5.35 15.76 0.77
N ASP A 13 -6.62 15.93 0.42
CA ASP A 13 -7.31 17.22 0.52
C ASP A 13 -8.83 16.97 0.60
N ALA A 14 -9.64 17.99 0.31
CA ALA A 14 -11.09 17.89 0.39
C ALA A 14 -11.72 16.95 -0.68
N LYS A 15 -10.96 16.57 -1.71
CA LYS A 15 -11.45 15.76 -2.84
C LYS A 15 -10.60 14.53 -3.11
N HIS A 16 -9.38 14.45 -2.59
CA HIS A 16 -8.45 13.38 -2.92
C HIS A 16 -8.04 12.57 -1.70
N ASN A 17 -8.00 11.25 -1.88
CA ASN A 17 -7.53 10.29 -0.90
C ASN A 17 -6.30 9.54 -1.41
N LEU A 18 -5.40 9.25 -0.48
CA LEU A 18 -4.37 8.26 -0.66
C LEU A 18 -4.89 6.96 -0.05
N SER A 19 -5.02 5.92 -0.88
CA SER A 19 -5.70 4.69 -0.53
C SER A 19 -4.77 3.50 -0.74
N VAL A 20 -4.92 2.50 0.11
CA VAL A 20 -4.35 1.16 -0.10
C VAL A 20 -5.49 0.17 -0.19
N TYR A 21 -5.50 -0.60 -1.26
CA TYR A 21 -6.39 -1.73 -1.45
C TYR A 21 -5.62 -3.03 -1.39
N ALA A 22 -6.23 -4.08 -0.84
CA ALA A 22 -5.68 -5.42 -0.82
C ALA A 22 -6.58 -6.35 -1.64
N TYR A 23 -6.09 -6.77 -2.80
CA TYR A 23 -6.77 -7.72 -3.66
C TYR A 23 -6.18 -9.11 -3.46
N SER A 24 -7.04 -10.10 -3.26
CA SER A 24 -6.64 -11.51 -3.24
C SER A 24 -7.38 -12.24 -4.35
N TYR A 25 -6.67 -12.70 -5.37
CA TYR A 25 -7.26 -13.47 -6.46
C TYR A 25 -6.55 -14.82 -6.59
N HIS A 26 -7.29 -15.91 -6.34
CA HIS A 26 -6.76 -17.27 -6.23
C HIS A 26 -5.56 -17.39 -5.28
N MET A 27 -4.36 -17.64 -5.82
CA MET A 27 -3.10 -17.79 -5.08
C MET A 27 -2.25 -16.52 -5.12
N ASP A 28 -2.76 -15.45 -5.69
CA ASP A 28 -2.08 -14.17 -5.82
C ASP A 28 -2.63 -13.16 -4.81
N MET A 29 -1.80 -12.20 -4.44
CA MET A 29 -2.18 -11.07 -3.63
C MET A 29 -1.44 -9.83 -4.11
N ARG A 30 -2.17 -8.73 -4.21
CA ARG A 30 -1.65 -7.44 -4.67
C ARG A 30 -2.12 -6.33 -3.75
N LEU A 31 -1.20 -5.50 -3.31
CA LEU A 31 -1.54 -4.20 -2.74
C LEU A 31 -1.55 -3.15 -3.85
N THR A 32 -2.61 -2.37 -3.96
CA THR A 32 -2.63 -1.20 -4.84
C THR A 32 -2.61 0.04 -3.97
N ILE A 33 -1.62 0.89 -4.18
CA ILE A 33 -1.51 2.20 -3.54
C ILE A 33 -1.94 3.22 -4.59
N SER A 34 -2.99 3.98 -4.34
CA SER A 34 -3.55 4.93 -5.29
C SER A 34 -3.78 6.30 -4.68
N LEU A 35 -3.57 7.33 -5.51
CA LEU A 35 -4.07 8.67 -5.27
C LEU A 35 -5.27 8.86 -6.18
N GLU A 36 -6.42 9.10 -5.59
CA GLU A 36 -7.72 9.04 -6.28
C GLU A 36 -8.73 10.02 -5.67
N ASN A 37 -9.85 10.19 -6.36
CA ASN A 37 -11.07 10.81 -5.86
C ASN A 37 -12.26 9.89 -6.20
N ASP A 38 -13.47 10.33 -5.85
CA ASP A 38 -14.70 9.57 -6.07
C ASP A 38 -14.92 9.15 -7.55
N ASP A 39 -14.35 9.90 -8.50
CA ASP A 39 -14.59 9.71 -9.93
C ASP A 39 -13.42 9.04 -10.68
N SER A 40 -12.19 9.08 -10.15
CA SER A 40 -10.98 8.79 -10.93
C SER A 40 -9.74 8.47 -10.10
N VAL A 41 -8.86 7.62 -10.66
CA VAL A 41 -7.51 7.35 -10.13
C VAL A 41 -6.49 8.19 -10.90
N PHE A 42 -5.73 9.03 -10.20
CA PHE A 42 -4.71 9.91 -10.81
C PHE A 42 -3.38 9.21 -10.99
N SER A 43 -2.97 8.44 -9.98
CA SER A 43 -1.70 7.72 -9.96
C SER A 43 -1.85 6.51 -9.07
N SER A 44 -1.26 5.39 -9.47
CA SER A 44 -1.24 4.19 -8.65
C SER A 44 0.03 3.39 -8.88
N VAL A 45 0.38 2.59 -7.87
CA VAL A 45 1.45 1.60 -7.91
C VAL A 45 0.90 0.29 -7.35
N HIS A 46 1.33 -0.82 -7.94
CA HIS A 46 0.99 -2.15 -7.51
C HIS A 46 2.20 -2.81 -6.85
N ILE A 47 1.98 -3.43 -5.69
CA ILE A 47 2.99 -4.15 -4.92
C ILE A 47 2.55 -5.60 -4.85
N HIS A 48 3.38 -6.50 -5.38
CA HIS A 48 3.20 -7.94 -5.30
C HIS A 48 4.17 -8.50 -4.24
N PRO A 49 3.70 -8.76 -3.01
CA PRO A 49 4.59 -9.26 -1.97
C PRO A 49 5.01 -10.71 -2.24
N ILE A 50 6.14 -11.14 -1.65
CA ILE A 50 6.52 -12.56 -1.68
C ILE A 50 5.55 -13.37 -0.83
N TYR A 51 5.18 -12.84 0.34
CA TYR A 51 4.24 -13.44 1.28
C TYR A 51 3.07 -12.52 1.56
N CYS A 52 1.87 -13.08 1.60
CA CYS A 52 0.65 -12.35 1.92
C CYS A 52 0.74 -11.78 3.35
N PRO A 53 0.63 -10.45 3.54
CA PRO A 53 0.79 -9.81 4.85
C PRO A 53 -0.32 -10.13 5.86
N PHE A 54 -1.41 -10.76 5.40
CA PHE A 54 -2.57 -11.13 6.21
C PHE A 54 -2.59 -12.61 6.58
N THR A 55 -1.99 -13.48 5.76
CA THR A 55 -2.09 -14.95 5.95
C THR A 55 -0.73 -15.65 6.08
N GLY A 56 0.36 -14.99 5.72
CA GLY A 56 1.71 -15.59 5.68
C GLY A 56 1.91 -16.59 4.55
N LYS A 57 0.91 -16.82 3.67
CA LYS A 57 1.07 -17.69 2.51
C LYS A 57 2.00 -17.05 1.49
N ARG A 58 2.85 -17.86 0.84
CA ARG A 58 3.66 -17.41 -0.28
C ARG A 58 2.78 -17.16 -1.50
N VAL A 59 2.92 -15.98 -2.11
CA VAL A 59 2.13 -15.51 -3.27
C VAL A 59 3.02 -14.97 -4.40
N GLY A 60 4.20 -14.43 -4.07
CA GLY A 60 5.15 -13.88 -5.03
C GLY A 60 6.52 -14.58 -5.06
N LYS A 61 7.39 -14.07 -5.92
CA LYS A 61 8.76 -14.60 -6.14
C LYS A 61 9.87 -13.56 -5.98
N SER A 62 9.58 -12.28 -6.15
CA SER A 62 10.55 -11.18 -6.11
C SER A 62 10.28 -10.28 -4.90
N SER A 63 11.35 -9.77 -4.28
CA SER A 63 11.27 -8.78 -3.20
C SER A 63 11.26 -7.34 -3.70
N GLU A 64 11.51 -7.09 -4.98
CA GLU A 64 11.69 -5.74 -5.54
C GLU A 64 10.54 -4.77 -5.20
N ASP A 65 9.29 -5.22 -5.33
CA ASP A 65 8.11 -4.41 -4.98
C ASP A 65 8.09 -4.08 -3.48
N VAL A 66 8.40 -5.07 -2.64
CA VAL A 66 8.41 -4.89 -1.17
C VAL A 66 9.58 -4.00 -0.74
N GLU A 67 10.74 -4.13 -1.38
CA GLU A 67 11.90 -3.28 -1.16
C GLU A 67 11.62 -1.83 -1.57
N SER A 68 10.93 -1.62 -2.70
CA SER A 68 10.45 -0.30 -3.12
C SER A 68 9.50 0.30 -2.09
N LEU A 69 8.63 -0.52 -1.51
CA LEU A 69 7.73 -0.11 -0.43
C LEU A 69 8.48 0.22 0.88
N ILE A 70 9.55 -0.50 1.21
CA ILE A 70 10.43 -0.18 2.36
C ILE A 70 11.18 1.14 2.12
N GLN A 71 11.63 1.40 0.89
CA GLN A 71 12.30 2.65 0.52
C GLN A 71 11.33 3.84 0.51
N GLY A 72 10.06 3.59 0.21
CA GLY A 72 8.96 4.54 0.20
C GLY A 72 8.48 4.86 -1.21
N ILE A 73 7.22 4.57 -1.48
CA ILE A 73 6.56 4.83 -2.75
C ILE A 73 6.19 6.31 -2.85
N SER A 74 6.40 6.89 -4.02
CA SER A 74 5.97 8.26 -4.34
C SER A 74 4.97 8.24 -5.49
N LEU A 75 3.89 9.00 -5.38
CA LEU A 75 2.84 9.08 -6.39
C LEU A 75 2.75 10.48 -6.99
N LYS A 76 2.37 10.57 -8.27
CA LYS A 76 2.20 11.85 -8.94
C LYS A 76 0.80 12.41 -8.66
N GLY A 77 0.77 13.62 -8.12
CA GLY A 77 -0.46 14.36 -7.82
C GLY A 77 -1.18 14.88 -9.08
N PRO A 78 -2.45 15.29 -8.92
CA PRO A 78 -3.25 15.86 -10.02
C PRO A 78 -2.66 17.15 -10.59
N ASN A 79 -1.94 17.93 -9.78
CA ASN A 79 -1.22 19.13 -10.21
C ASN A 79 0.16 18.84 -10.82
N GLY A 80 0.49 17.57 -11.04
CA GLY A 80 1.77 17.11 -11.55
C GLY A 80 2.92 17.09 -10.54
N LYS A 81 2.72 17.57 -9.30
CA LYS A 81 3.72 17.48 -8.24
C LYS A 81 3.78 16.08 -7.66
N LEU A 82 4.97 15.66 -7.24
CA LEU A 82 5.18 14.34 -6.65
C LEU A 82 4.87 14.38 -5.14
N LEU A 83 4.03 13.47 -4.67
CA LEU A 83 3.85 13.20 -3.25
C LEU A 83 4.92 12.20 -2.83
N LEU A 84 6.01 12.72 -2.28
CA LEU A 84 7.21 11.94 -1.95
C LEU A 84 6.97 11.00 -0.77
N SER A 85 7.43 9.75 -0.91
CA SER A 85 7.39 8.71 0.11
C SER A 85 6.02 8.63 0.82
N CYS A 86 4.94 8.75 0.04
CA CYS A 86 3.58 8.81 0.52
C CYS A 86 3.09 7.48 1.10
N CYS A 87 3.72 6.36 0.75
CA CYS A 87 3.43 5.06 1.34
C CYS A 87 4.72 4.31 1.63
N LYS A 88 4.85 3.77 2.83
CA LYS A 88 6.07 3.07 3.27
C LYS A 88 5.75 1.88 4.17
N LEU A 89 6.55 0.83 4.06
CA LEU A 89 6.58 -0.26 5.05
C LEU A 89 7.62 0.06 6.13
N GLU A 90 7.17 0.21 7.37
CA GLU A 90 7.99 0.49 8.55
C GLU A 90 7.83 -0.64 9.57
N GLY A 91 8.74 -1.61 9.53
CA GLY A 91 8.61 -2.85 10.31
C GLY A 91 7.34 -3.58 9.91
N SER A 92 6.42 -3.78 10.87
CA SER A 92 5.11 -4.40 10.66
C SER A 92 4.01 -3.43 10.22
N HIS A 93 4.32 -2.15 10.00
CA HIS A 93 3.31 -1.13 9.70
C HIS A 93 3.39 -0.69 8.25
N LEU A 94 2.27 -0.78 7.54
CA LEU A 94 2.08 -0.05 6.29
C LEU A 94 1.59 1.35 6.63
N VAL A 95 2.34 2.38 6.26
CA VAL A 95 2.08 3.77 6.66
C VAL A 95 1.86 4.64 5.43
N LEU A 96 0.75 5.37 5.43
CA LEU A 96 0.48 6.46 4.51
C LEU A 96 0.90 7.79 5.12
N TYR A 97 1.48 8.67 4.32
CA TYR A 97 2.04 9.96 4.71
C TYR A 97 1.50 11.11 3.87
N LYS A 98 1.23 12.24 4.54
CA LYS A 98 0.93 13.52 3.92
C LYS A 98 1.33 14.66 4.86
N GLY A 99 2.53 15.21 4.62
CA GLY A 99 3.14 16.17 5.56
C GLY A 99 3.30 15.51 6.94
N ASP A 100 2.78 16.15 7.99
CA ASP A 100 2.81 15.61 9.35
C ASP A 100 1.67 14.62 9.65
N GLN A 101 0.72 14.45 8.72
CA GLN A 101 -0.38 13.50 8.86
C GLN A 101 0.07 12.10 8.44
N LYS A 102 -0.35 11.09 9.20
CA LYS A 102 -0.14 9.69 8.86
C LYS A 102 -1.33 8.82 9.23
N ALA A 103 -1.53 7.76 8.46
CA ALA A 103 -2.41 6.65 8.79
C ALA A 103 -1.61 5.36 8.67
N SER A 104 -1.85 4.38 9.54
CA SER A 104 -1.09 3.13 9.53
C SER A 104 -1.97 1.90 9.71
N LEU A 105 -1.63 0.85 8.98
CA LEU A 105 -2.18 -0.49 9.13
C LEU A 105 -1.11 -1.44 9.65
N THR A 106 -1.39 -2.13 10.74
CA THR A 106 -0.52 -3.18 11.27
C THR A 106 -0.73 -4.47 10.47
N LEU A 107 0.33 -4.95 9.84
CA LEU A 107 0.37 -6.22 9.11
C LEU A 107 0.71 -7.35 10.08
N SER A 108 0.06 -8.49 9.90
CA SER A 108 0.29 -9.66 10.78
C SER A 108 1.51 -10.47 10.37
N TYR A 109 1.89 -10.43 9.09
CA TYR A 109 2.99 -11.21 8.54
C TYR A 109 3.91 -10.35 7.69
N ASP A 110 5.20 -10.68 7.75
CA ASP A 110 6.25 -10.04 7.00
C ASP A 110 6.17 -10.42 5.51
N MET A 111 6.15 -9.43 4.62
CA MET A 111 5.93 -9.62 3.19
C MET A 111 7.13 -10.23 2.44
N ILE A 112 8.31 -10.30 3.06
CA ILE A 112 9.53 -10.89 2.48
C ILE A 112 9.77 -12.31 3.01
N THR A 113 9.50 -12.55 4.30
CA THR A 113 9.87 -13.79 5.00
C THR A 113 8.67 -14.67 5.37
N GLY A 114 7.44 -14.12 5.38
CA GLY A 114 6.23 -14.82 5.80
C GLY A 114 6.14 -15.05 7.30
N LYS A 115 7.08 -14.53 8.10
CA LYS A 115 7.05 -14.66 9.56
C LYS A 115 5.95 -13.80 10.14
N LYS A 116 5.24 -14.34 11.14
CA LYS A 116 4.25 -13.58 11.90
C LYS A 116 4.97 -12.55 12.78
N HIS A 117 4.51 -11.30 12.75
CA HIS A 117 4.95 -10.28 13.69
C HIS A 117 4.39 -10.61 15.09
N GLN A 118 5.21 -10.43 16.13
CA GLN A 118 4.85 -10.72 17.53
C GLN A 118 4.05 -9.58 18.14
#